data_AF-A0A7S0H9U1-F1
#
_entry.id   AF-A0A7S0H9U1-F1
#
_cell.length_a   1.000
_cell.length_b   1.000
_cell.length_c   1.000
_cell.angle_alpha   90.00
_cell.angle_beta   90.00
_cell.angle_gamma   90.00
#
_symmetry.space_group_name_H-M   'P 1'
#
loop_
_entity.id
_entity.type
_entity.pdbx_description
1 polymer ?
#
loop_
_entity_poly.entity_id
_entity_poly.type
_entity_poly.pdbx_seq_one_letter_code
_entity_poly.pdbx_strand_id
1 'polypeptide(L)'
;WRQTGGEQKISLANPNTARLYISRAQLLAAGIGTYNFTIIASTLLGHVSGSNSGHVSTNATVSIHVVGEELRIGMAGGEEREVPGGLNGRMLRFEVLSAGLTAKSLTYIWTLTNIATGSTRRLSPFPLTQSYFFLDTHLLNQNSYNLSVYALNTKAQILATASKILRAIDKPIPLVNIRTKGVSQERYTLGIPVVINADNADKGADLTWTVVPPLPSSSLRSRSDMSTLILLPTPHTHSTMFEVAVTATDKTSRLTASSRVRIRVNLPPRFGGCEASPKTGIALGTVFRITCMNWSDEDLPLSYAFSLTLSPPQNASPCPENPQPPSLYLPLSPAQPSPFLDTYLPGPIRGKNGNIMEIQEKTTVRARVFDGLGASVDSFVPVSVFRGPGVESKTLVSSLERQLEGGGAGLEVGYFAVSVCEAL
;
A
#
# COMPACT_ATOMS: atom_id res chain seq x y z
N TRP A 1 -22.82 28.60 0.43
CA TRP A 1 -23.38 27.38 1.07
C TRP A 1 -24.67 27.77 1.79
N ARG A 2 -25.71 26.93 1.72
CA ARG A 2 -26.91 27.09 2.55
C ARG A 2 -27.24 25.75 3.20
N GLN A 3 -26.51 25.41 4.25
CA GLN A 3 -27.08 24.53 5.27
C GLN A 3 -28.01 25.44 6.08
N THR A 4 -29.23 24.99 6.36
CA THR A 4 -30.22 25.70 7.19
C THR A 4 -29.55 26.48 8.34
N GLY A 5 -29.34 27.79 8.17
CA GLY A 5 -28.82 28.69 9.22
C GLY A 5 -27.58 29.56 8.91
N GLY A 6 -26.81 29.36 7.83
CA GLY A 6 -25.62 30.21 7.57
C GLY A 6 -25.27 30.39 6.10
N GLU A 7 -25.13 31.64 5.65
CA GLU A 7 -24.70 32.00 4.30
C GLU A 7 -23.17 32.17 4.27
N GLN A 8 -22.45 31.29 3.57
CA GLN A 8 -21.05 31.54 3.20
C GLN A 8 -20.96 32.05 1.76
N LYS A 9 -20.40 33.26 1.62
CA LYS A 9 -20.02 33.88 0.34
C LYS A 9 -18.52 33.67 0.12
N ILE A 10 -18.15 33.09 -1.02
CA ILE A 10 -16.75 32.94 -1.44
C ILE A 10 -16.58 33.82 -2.67
N SER A 11 -15.73 34.84 -2.59
CA SER A 11 -15.35 35.65 -3.75
C SER A 11 -14.26 34.93 -4.53
N LEU A 12 -14.41 34.80 -5.84
CA LEU A 12 -13.45 34.13 -6.71
C LEU A 12 -12.53 35.18 -7.35
N ALA A 13 -11.22 34.96 -7.28
CA ALA A 13 -10.22 35.94 -7.71
C ALA A 13 -10.07 36.05 -9.25
N ASN A 14 -10.63 35.13 -10.04
CA ASN A 14 -10.52 35.15 -11.50
C ASN A 14 -11.91 34.92 -12.17
N PRO A 15 -12.45 35.92 -12.90
CA PRO A 15 -13.79 35.85 -13.46
C PRO A 15 -13.92 34.95 -14.70
N ASN A 16 -12.80 34.55 -15.32
CA ASN A 16 -12.84 33.88 -16.63
C ASN A 16 -13.00 32.36 -16.54
N THR A 17 -12.60 31.73 -15.43
CA THR A 17 -12.88 30.31 -15.15
C THR A 17 -12.90 30.08 -13.64
N ALA A 18 -14.08 29.85 -13.08
CA ALA A 18 -14.23 29.44 -11.69
C ALA A 18 -14.61 27.95 -11.63
N ARG A 19 -13.82 27.15 -10.92
CA ARG A 19 -14.14 25.75 -10.62
C ARG A 19 -14.38 25.61 -9.12
N LEU A 20 -15.56 25.13 -8.75
CA LEU A 20 -15.87 24.75 -7.38
C LEU A 20 -15.56 23.26 -7.21
N TYR A 21 -14.57 22.94 -6.38
CA TYR A 21 -14.27 21.57 -5.99
C TYR A 21 -14.97 21.26 -4.67
N ILE A 22 -15.87 20.28 -4.68
CA ILE A 22 -16.52 19.77 -3.48
C ILE A 22 -15.97 18.37 -3.25
N SER A 23 -15.28 18.17 -2.12
CA SER A 23 -14.77 16.85 -1.78
C SER A 23 -15.90 15.91 -1.31
N ARG A 24 -15.72 14.60 -1.51
CA ARG A 24 -16.62 13.57 -0.97
C ARG A 24 -16.79 13.72 0.55
N ALA A 25 -15.72 14.06 1.27
CA ALA A 25 -15.77 14.26 2.72
C ALA A 25 -16.69 15.41 3.13
N GLN A 26 -16.70 16.52 2.38
CA GLN A 26 -17.59 17.66 2.62
C GLN A 26 -19.06 17.32 2.37
N LEU A 27 -19.36 16.54 1.33
CA LEU A 27 -20.71 16.04 1.07
C LEU A 27 -21.18 15.06 2.15
N LEU A 28 -20.32 14.13 2.56
CA LEU A 28 -20.63 13.16 3.62
C LEU A 28 -20.85 13.82 5.00
N ALA A 29 -20.09 14.88 5.31
CA ALA A 29 -20.26 15.63 6.55
C ALA A 29 -21.57 16.43 6.59
N ALA A 30 -22.08 16.85 5.43
CA ALA A 30 -23.30 17.63 5.33
C ALA A 30 -24.58 16.79 5.54
N GLY A 31 -24.49 15.46 5.34
CA GLY A 31 -25.60 14.52 5.50
C GLY A 31 -26.32 14.15 4.21
N ILE A 32 -27.38 13.34 4.33
CA ILE A 32 -28.31 13.03 3.23
C ILE A 32 -29.22 14.22 3.01
N GLY A 33 -29.36 14.69 1.77
CA GLY A 33 -30.20 15.84 1.46
C GLY A 33 -29.94 16.45 0.09
N THR A 34 -30.70 17.50 -0.22
CA THR A 34 -30.53 18.29 -1.44
C THR A 34 -29.78 19.57 -1.11
N TYR A 35 -28.66 19.80 -1.79
CA TYR A 35 -27.82 20.98 -1.63
C TYR A 35 -27.93 21.86 -2.87
N ASN A 36 -28.46 23.07 -2.71
CA ASN A 36 -28.58 24.04 -3.79
C ASN A 36 -27.37 24.98 -3.77
N PHE A 37 -26.65 25.05 -4.89
CA PHE A 37 -25.54 25.94 -5.14
C PHE A 37 -25.98 27.02 -6.10
N THR A 38 -26.02 28.28 -5.63
CA THR A 38 -26.33 29.42 -6.48
C THR A 38 -25.03 30.16 -6.81
N ILE A 39 -24.70 30.25 -8.10
CA ILE A 39 -23.63 31.09 -8.62
C ILE A 39 -24.28 32.42 -9.04
N ILE A 40 -23.75 33.53 -8.53
CA ILE A 40 -24.19 34.88 -8.88
C ILE A 40 -23.04 35.54 -9.62
N ALA A 41 -23.24 35.85 -10.90
CA ALA A 41 -22.31 36.66 -11.70
C ALA A 41 -22.86 38.08 -11.77
N SER A 42 -22.09 39.05 -11.27
CA SER A 42 -22.45 40.47 -11.34
C SER A 42 -21.50 41.19 -12.28
N THR A 43 -22.02 41.79 -13.34
CA THR A 43 -21.25 42.65 -14.23
C THR A 43 -21.51 44.10 -13.86
N LEU A 44 -20.44 44.85 -13.59
CA LEU A 44 -20.51 46.31 -13.53
C LEU A 44 -20.60 46.82 -14.97
N LEU A 45 -21.75 47.34 -15.36
CA LEU A 45 -21.87 48.09 -16.60
C LEU A 45 -21.01 49.35 -16.47
N GLY A 46 -20.13 49.57 -17.44
CA GLY A 46 -19.17 50.67 -17.45
C GLY A 46 -19.84 52.00 -17.16
N HIS A 47 -19.18 52.80 -16.33
CA HIS A 47 -19.66 54.08 -15.84
C HIS A 47 -19.89 55.04 -17.01
N VAL A 48 -21.13 55.14 -17.50
CA VAL A 48 -21.53 56.25 -18.37
C VAL A 48 -21.79 57.43 -17.44
N SER A 49 -20.99 58.48 -17.58
CA SER A 49 -21.11 59.70 -16.78
C SER A 49 -22.53 60.28 -16.92
N GLY A 50 -23.37 60.10 -15.91
CA GLY A 50 -24.71 60.72 -15.83
C GLY A 50 -25.89 59.79 -15.57
N SER A 51 -25.74 58.46 -15.48
CA SER A 51 -26.86 57.56 -15.12
C SER A 51 -26.49 56.57 -14.01
N ASN A 52 -27.49 56.26 -13.17
CA ASN A 52 -27.39 55.29 -12.07
C ASN A 52 -26.74 53.99 -12.56
N SER A 53 -25.66 53.56 -11.91
CA SER A 53 -24.96 52.31 -12.22
C SER A 53 -25.89 51.11 -12.02
N GLY A 54 -26.48 50.64 -13.11
CA GLY A 54 -27.29 49.43 -13.12
C GLY A 54 -26.39 48.21 -12.95
N HIS A 55 -26.50 47.52 -11.82
CA HIS A 55 -25.93 46.18 -11.67
C HIS A 55 -26.83 45.17 -12.36
N VAL A 56 -26.30 44.48 -13.38
CA VAL A 56 -26.96 43.30 -13.95
C VAL A 56 -26.33 42.08 -13.29
N SER A 57 -27.15 41.34 -12.53
CA SER A 57 -26.77 40.06 -11.96
C SER A 57 -27.47 38.92 -12.70
N THR A 58 -26.73 37.92 -13.14
CA THR A 58 -27.30 36.64 -13.59
C THR A 58 -27.03 35.58 -12.52
N ASN A 59 -27.99 34.68 -12.32
CA ASN A 59 -27.87 33.57 -11.39
C ASN A 59 -27.96 32.23 -12.13
N ALA A 60 -27.15 31.27 -11.69
CA ALA A 60 -27.27 29.87 -12.08
C ALA A 60 -27.38 29.04 -10.81
N THR A 61 -28.29 28.06 -10.79
CA THR A 61 -28.46 27.14 -9.66
C THR A 61 -28.10 25.72 -10.07
N VAL A 62 -27.35 25.04 -9.22
CA VAL A 62 -27.02 23.61 -9.35
C VAL A 62 -27.49 22.93 -8.07
N SER A 63 -28.37 21.94 -8.20
CA SER A 63 -28.82 21.12 -7.07
C SER A 63 -28.06 19.80 -7.06
N ILE A 64 -27.40 19.49 -5.96
CA ILE A 64 -26.77 18.19 -5.73
C ILE A 64 -27.65 17.41 -4.76
N HIS A 65 -28.22 16.30 -5.24
CA HIS A 65 -28.94 15.36 -4.40
C HIS A 65 -27.95 14.33 -3.84
N VAL A 66 -27.61 14.47 -2.56
CA VAL A 66 -26.87 13.43 -1.83
C VAL A 66 -27.90 12.45 -1.34
N VAL A 67 -28.16 11.44 -2.17
CA VAL A 67 -28.94 10.27 -1.77
C VAL A 67 -28.03 9.44 -0.87
N GLY A 68 -28.52 9.07 0.32
CA GLY A 68 -27.84 8.05 1.10
C GLY A 68 -27.82 6.76 0.29
N GLU A 69 -26.68 6.07 0.26
CA GLU A 69 -26.73 4.66 -0.12
C GLU A 69 -27.74 3.99 0.81
N GLU A 70 -28.68 3.20 0.25
CA GLU A 70 -29.46 2.27 1.07
C GLU A 70 -28.48 1.57 1.99
N LEU A 71 -28.74 1.60 3.31
CA LEU A 71 -27.90 0.87 4.25
C LEU A 71 -28.02 -0.62 3.91
N ARG A 72 -27.07 -1.11 3.11
CA ARG A 72 -26.97 -2.52 2.77
C ARG A 72 -26.04 -3.16 3.78
N ILE A 73 -26.64 -4.02 4.59
CA ILE A 73 -25.93 -4.83 5.56
C ILE A 73 -25.74 -6.19 4.90
N GLY A 74 -24.48 -6.58 4.72
CA GLY A 74 -24.14 -7.96 4.38
C GLY A 74 -23.69 -8.70 5.64
N MET A 75 -23.89 -10.01 5.69
CA MET A 75 -23.11 -10.88 6.58
C MET A 75 -22.00 -11.56 5.77
N ALA A 76 -20.80 -11.65 6.34
CA ALA A 76 -19.72 -12.38 5.69
C ALA A 76 -20.10 -13.88 5.51
N GLY A 77 -19.77 -14.43 4.33
CA GLY A 77 -19.84 -15.89 4.07
C GLY A 77 -20.94 -16.39 3.12
N GLY A 78 -21.58 -15.55 2.29
CA GLY A 78 -22.59 -15.96 1.26
C GLY A 78 -24.04 -15.89 1.74
N GLU A 79 -24.99 -16.65 1.15
CA GLU A 79 -26.39 -16.77 1.63
C GLU A 79 -26.64 -17.96 2.58
N GLU A 80 -25.87 -19.03 2.44
CA GLU A 80 -25.95 -20.24 3.27
C GLU A 80 -24.59 -20.58 3.89
N ARG A 81 -24.57 -21.10 5.13
CA ARG A 81 -23.35 -21.54 5.81
C ARG A 81 -23.63 -22.84 6.56
N GLU A 82 -22.83 -23.83 6.27
CA GLU A 82 -22.83 -25.09 6.99
C GLU A 82 -21.96 -24.98 8.24
N VAL A 83 -22.43 -25.54 9.35
CA VAL A 83 -21.78 -25.52 10.66
C VAL A 83 -21.64 -26.96 11.14
N PRO A 84 -20.46 -27.42 11.55
CA PRO A 84 -20.29 -28.78 12.04
C PRO A 84 -21.01 -28.97 13.38
N GLY A 85 -21.81 -30.03 13.49
CA GLY A 85 -22.59 -30.42 14.66
C GLY A 85 -21.77 -30.95 15.84
N GLY A 86 -20.46 -31.08 15.68
CA GLY A 86 -19.53 -31.53 16.71
C GLY A 86 -18.69 -30.42 17.38
N LEU A 87 -18.97 -29.15 17.10
CA LEU A 87 -18.16 -28.03 17.62
C LEU A 87 -18.50 -27.63 19.06
N ASN A 88 -18.80 -28.57 19.96
CA ASN A 88 -19.15 -28.31 21.35
C ASN A 88 -18.23 -27.23 21.98
N GLY A 89 -18.80 -26.06 22.26
CA GLY A 89 -18.15 -24.94 22.95
C GLY A 89 -17.40 -23.96 22.05
N ARG A 90 -17.49 -24.07 20.72
CA ARG A 90 -16.85 -23.11 19.82
C ARG A 90 -17.76 -21.95 19.46
N MET A 91 -17.13 -20.79 19.37
CA MET A 91 -17.76 -19.52 19.03
C MET A 91 -17.56 -19.21 17.55
N LEU A 92 -18.65 -19.06 16.79
CA LEU A 92 -18.61 -18.56 15.42
C LEU A 92 -18.73 -17.05 15.42
N ARG A 93 -17.73 -16.36 14.85
CA ARG A 93 -17.80 -14.91 14.63
C ARG A 93 -18.60 -14.61 13.37
N PHE A 94 -19.61 -13.77 13.50
CA PHE A 94 -20.35 -13.15 12.41
C PHE A 94 -20.10 -11.65 12.42
N GLU A 95 -19.90 -11.06 11.26
CA GLU A 95 -19.61 -9.64 11.12
C GLU A 95 -20.50 -9.03 10.04
N VAL A 96 -21.01 -7.84 10.35
CA VAL A 96 -21.74 -6.96 9.45
C VAL A 96 -20.74 -6.27 8.52
N LEU A 97 -20.86 -6.56 7.23
CA LEU A 97 -20.20 -5.83 6.16
C LEU A 97 -21.08 -4.60 5.84
N SER A 98 -20.70 -3.41 6.32
CA SER A 98 -21.45 -2.19 6.02
C SER A 98 -20.94 -1.54 4.74
N ALA A 99 -21.82 -1.33 3.76
CA ALA A 99 -21.61 -0.37 2.69
C ALA A 99 -22.24 0.99 3.10
N GLY A 100 -21.44 2.06 3.11
CA GLY A 100 -21.98 3.39 2.84
C GLY A 100 -22.23 4.36 4.00
N LEU A 101 -22.11 3.99 5.28
CA LEU A 101 -22.30 4.95 6.38
C LEU A 101 -21.11 4.99 7.32
N THR A 102 -20.67 6.20 7.67
CA THR A 102 -19.82 6.48 8.85
C THR A 102 -20.65 6.20 10.10
N ALA A 103 -20.86 4.91 10.38
CA ALA A 103 -21.76 4.34 11.37
C ALA A 103 -21.27 4.55 12.82
N LYS A 104 -21.07 5.80 13.25
CA LYS A 104 -20.72 6.09 14.65
C LYS A 104 -21.90 5.96 15.63
N SER A 105 -23.11 5.62 15.16
CA SER A 105 -24.32 5.61 16.00
C SER A 105 -25.29 4.45 15.73
N LEU A 106 -24.85 3.40 15.03
CA LEU A 106 -25.67 2.21 14.85
C LEU A 106 -25.55 1.27 16.05
N THR A 107 -26.66 0.63 16.39
CA THR A 107 -26.67 -0.52 17.28
C THR A 107 -27.26 -1.74 16.56
N TYR A 108 -26.90 -2.94 16.99
CA TYR A 108 -27.23 -4.18 16.29
C TYR A 108 -27.96 -5.15 17.20
N ILE A 109 -29.03 -5.76 16.68
CA ILE A 109 -29.74 -6.86 17.34
C ILE A 109 -29.57 -8.11 16.48
N TRP A 110 -29.13 -9.19 17.12
CA TRP A 110 -28.95 -10.50 16.49
C TRP A 110 -30.04 -11.46 16.96
N THR A 111 -30.68 -12.16 16.02
CA THR A 111 -31.69 -13.18 16.29
C THR A 111 -31.37 -14.47 15.55
N LEU A 112 -31.77 -15.59 16.13
CA LEU A 112 -31.63 -16.92 15.56
C LEU A 112 -33.00 -17.58 15.54
N THR A 113 -33.52 -17.86 14.36
CA THR A 113 -34.82 -18.50 14.17
C THR A 113 -34.62 -19.93 13.68
N ASN A 114 -35.08 -20.93 14.43
CA ASN A 114 -35.10 -22.30 13.95
C ASN A 114 -36.15 -22.42 12.83
N ILE A 115 -35.73 -22.82 11.63
CA ILE A 115 -36.59 -22.79 10.43
C ILE A 115 -37.71 -23.83 10.53
N ALA A 116 -37.44 -24.99 11.14
CA ALA A 116 -38.42 -26.07 11.25
C ALA A 116 -39.55 -25.74 12.24
N THR A 117 -39.21 -25.07 13.35
CA THR A 117 -40.17 -24.79 14.44
C THR A 117 -40.71 -23.36 14.43
N GLY A 118 -40.09 -22.45 13.67
CA GLY A 118 -40.36 -21.01 13.72
C GLY A 118 -39.90 -20.32 15.01
N SER A 119 -39.36 -21.08 15.98
CA SER A 119 -38.94 -20.53 17.27
C SER A 119 -37.77 -19.57 17.09
N THR A 120 -37.94 -18.34 17.58
CA THR A 120 -36.95 -17.27 17.45
C THR A 120 -36.34 -16.95 18.81
N ARG A 121 -35.01 -17.01 18.89
CA ARG A 121 -34.23 -16.62 20.06
C ARG A 121 -33.45 -15.35 19.76
N ARG A 122 -33.55 -14.37 20.66
CA ARG A 122 -32.67 -13.20 20.64
C ARG A 122 -31.31 -13.59 21.21
N LEU A 123 -30.24 -13.33 20.46
CA LEU A 123 -28.87 -13.71 20.82
C LEU A 123 -28.14 -12.63 21.64
N SER A 124 -28.61 -11.40 21.57
CA SER A 124 -28.05 -10.24 22.29
C SER A 124 -29.12 -9.64 23.20
N PRO A 125 -28.92 -9.56 24.52
CA PRO A 125 -29.93 -9.02 25.44
C PRO A 125 -30.17 -7.52 25.19
N PHE A 126 -29.15 -6.80 24.73
CA PHE A 126 -29.20 -5.37 24.41
C PHE A 126 -28.63 -5.13 23.01
N PRO A 127 -29.03 -4.03 22.34
CA PRO A 127 -28.41 -3.62 21.09
C PRO A 127 -26.90 -3.39 21.29
N LEU A 128 -26.08 -4.04 20.46
CA LEU A 128 -24.62 -3.93 20.55
C LEU A 128 -24.13 -2.80 19.65
N THR A 129 -23.13 -2.03 20.09
CA THR A 129 -22.45 -1.05 19.22
C THR A 129 -21.44 -1.73 18.29
N GLN A 130 -21.07 -2.97 18.57
CA GLN A 130 -20.14 -3.77 17.78
C GLN A 130 -20.87 -4.36 16.56
N SER A 131 -20.24 -4.25 15.39
CA SER A 131 -20.72 -4.82 14.12
C SER A 131 -20.55 -6.33 14.02
N TYR A 132 -20.12 -7.02 15.09
CA TYR A 132 -19.90 -8.46 15.10
C TYR A 132 -20.55 -9.12 16.32
N PHE A 133 -20.83 -10.42 16.19
CA PHE A 133 -21.39 -11.26 17.24
C PHE A 133 -20.74 -12.65 17.22
N PHE A 134 -20.62 -13.26 18.41
CA PHE A 134 -20.13 -14.63 18.56
C PHE A 134 -21.28 -15.58 18.91
N LEU A 135 -21.60 -16.50 18.00
CA LEU A 135 -22.61 -17.52 18.20
C LEU A 135 -21.99 -18.77 18.81
N ASP A 136 -22.49 -19.17 19.98
CA ASP A 136 -22.20 -20.49 20.55
C ASP A 136 -22.88 -21.57 19.72
N THR A 137 -22.06 -22.47 19.18
CA THR A 137 -22.50 -23.57 18.31
C THR A 137 -23.33 -24.63 19.04
N HIS A 138 -23.28 -24.70 20.38
CA HIS A 138 -24.19 -25.54 21.15
C HIS A 138 -25.68 -25.21 20.94
N LEU A 139 -25.98 -24.01 20.45
CA LEU A 139 -27.35 -23.60 20.15
C LEU A 139 -27.92 -24.21 18.87
N LEU A 140 -27.09 -24.90 18.08
CA LEU A 140 -27.43 -25.44 16.77
C LEU A 140 -27.64 -26.96 16.85
N ASN A 141 -28.90 -27.41 16.97
CA ASN A 141 -29.24 -28.83 17.16
C ASN A 141 -29.55 -29.56 15.84
N GLN A 142 -28.54 -29.84 15.01
CA GLN A 142 -28.67 -30.53 13.70
C GLN A 142 -29.77 -29.99 12.75
N ASN A 143 -30.31 -28.80 13.05
CA ASN A 143 -31.39 -28.16 12.33
C ASN A 143 -30.85 -27.01 11.47
N SER A 144 -31.72 -26.50 10.59
CA SER A 144 -31.48 -25.27 9.86
C SER A 144 -32.01 -24.07 10.65
N TYR A 145 -31.24 -22.99 10.68
CA TYR A 145 -31.55 -21.76 11.39
C TYR A 145 -31.39 -20.57 10.46
N ASN A 146 -32.22 -19.54 10.63
CA ASN A 146 -32.04 -18.25 10.02
C ASN A 146 -31.42 -17.30 11.05
N LEU A 147 -30.15 -16.96 10.89
CA LEU A 147 -29.47 -15.92 11.66
C LEU A 147 -29.81 -14.57 11.01
N SER A 148 -30.44 -13.67 11.76
CA SER A 148 -30.75 -12.31 11.28
C SER A 148 -30.05 -11.26 12.13
N VAL A 149 -29.65 -10.16 11.49
CA VAL A 149 -29.14 -8.96 12.15
C VAL A 149 -29.95 -7.75 11.71
N TYR A 150 -30.35 -6.94 12.68
CA TYR A 150 -31.05 -5.67 12.49
C TYR A 150 -30.12 -4.55 12.92
N ALA A 151 -29.85 -3.58 12.05
CA ALA A 151 -29.21 -2.33 12.48
C ALA A 151 -30.26 -1.30 12.86
N LEU A 152 -30.06 -0.66 13.99
CA LEU A 152 -30.95 0.33 14.55
C LEU A 152 -30.25 1.67 14.68
N ASN A 153 -31.01 2.75 14.49
CA ASN A 153 -30.56 4.09 14.84
C ASN A 153 -30.66 4.35 16.35
N THR A 154 -30.27 5.55 16.78
CA THR A 154 -30.34 5.99 18.19
C THR A 154 -31.77 6.05 18.75
N LYS A 155 -32.79 6.04 17.89
CA LYS A 155 -34.21 5.98 18.27
C LYS A 155 -34.77 4.55 18.24
N ALA A 156 -33.91 3.54 18.16
CA ALA A 156 -34.27 2.12 18.05
C ALA A 156 -35.17 1.79 16.84
N GLN A 157 -35.09 2.57 15.76
CA GLN A 157 -35.75 2.23 14.49
C GLN A 157 -34.84 1.34 13.65
N ILE A 158 -35.40 0.27 13.10
CA ILE A 158 -34.68 -0.63 12.19
C ILE A 158 -34.41 0.13 10.88
N LEU A 159 -33.13 0.31 10.56
CA LEU A 159 -32.68 0.96 9.34
C LEU A 159 -32.39 -0.05 8.22
N ALA A 160 -31.94 -1.25 8.59
CA ALA A 160 -31.66 -2.32 7.65
C ALA A 160 -31.62 -3.69 8.34
N THR A 161 -31.79 -4.73 7.54
CA THR A 161 -31.79 -6.13 7.98
C THR A 161 -30.91 -6.95 7.05
N ALA A 162 -30.19 -7.92 7.60
CA ALA A 162 -29.54 -8.98 6.84
C ALA A 162 -29.87 -10.34 7.47
N SER A 163 -29.96 -11.38 6.66
CA SER A 163 -30.24 -12.74 7.12
C SER A 163 -29.33 -13.77 6.44
N LYS A 164 -29.15 -14.93 7.09
CA LYS A 164 -28.22 -15.98 6.69
C LYS A 164 -28.72 -17.33 7.18
N ILE A 165 -28.80 -18.30 6.29
CA ILE A 165 -29.19 -19.66 6.67
C ILE A 165 -27.95 -20.40 7.22
N LEU A 166 -28.07 -20.94 8.43
CA LEU A 166 -27.09 -21.80 9.08
C LEU A 166 -27.64 -23.23 9.11
N ARG A 167 -26.91 -24.20 8.57
CA ARG A 167 -27.26 -25.63 8.70
C ARG A 167 -26.27 -26.32 9.61
N ALA A 168 -26.74 -26.93 10.70
CA ALA A 168 -25.91 -27.81 11.49
C ALA A 168 -25.78 -29.18 10.81
N ILE A 169 -24.56 -29.61 10.51
CA ILE A 169 -24.27 -30.87 9.82
C ILE A 169 -23.44 -31.75 10.74
N ASP A 170 -23.83 -33.01 10.91
CA ASP A 170 -23.11 -33.97 11.76
C ASP A 170 -21.79 -34.50 11.16
N LYS A 171 -21.24 -33.79 10.18
CA LYS A 171 -20.00 -34.16 9.49
C LYS A 171 -18.89 -33.20 9.91
N PRO A 172 -17.65 -33.68 10.09
CA PRO A 172 -16.52 -32.81 10.34
C PRO A 172 -16.29 -31.91 9.12
N ILE A 173 -16.22 -30.59 9.36
CA ILE A 173 -15.77 -29.64 8.34
C ILE A 173 -14.27 -29.44 8.56
N PRO A 174 -13.45 -29.48 7.50
CA PRO A 174 -12.02 -29.29 7.63
C PRO A 174 -11.74 -27.91 8.24
N LEU A 175 -10.83 -27.84 9.22
CA LEU A 175 -10.36 -26.55 9.73
C LEU A 175 -9.25 -26.02 8.82
N VAL A 176 -9.25 -24.71 8.56
CA VAL A 176 -8.13 -24.07 7.86
C VAL A 176 -8.03 -22.61 8.27
N ASN A 177 -6.81 -22.18 8.61
CA ASN A 177 -6.48 -20.79 8.91
C ASN A 177 -5.28 -20.36 8.08
N ILE A 178 -5.20 -19.08 7.74
CA ILE A 178 -4.01 -18.53 7.10
C ILE A 178 -3.09 -17.90 8.16
N ARG A 179 -1.80 -18.22 8.12
CA ARG A 179 -0.74 -17.46 8.77
C ARG A 179 0.25 -16.95 7.75
N THR A 180 0.66 -15.70 7.89
CA THR A 180 1.68 -15.09 7.03
C THR A 180 2.99 -14.96 7.81
N LYS A 181 4.11 -15.27 7.17
CA LYS A 181 5.45 -15.00 7.70
C LYS A 181 6.14 -13.99 6.79
N GLY A 182 6.77 -12.97 7.37
CA GLY A 182 7.43 -11.89 6.61
C GLY A 182 6.48 -10.78 6.14
N VAL A 183 5.22 -10.79 6.60
CA VAL A 183 4.26 -9.71 6.35
C VAL A 183 4.04 -8.99 7.69
N SER A 184 4.66 -7.83 7.89
CA SER A 184 4.33 -6.96 9.01
C SER A 184 3.08 -6.15 8.66
N GLN A 185 2.05 -6.17 9.51
CA GLN A 185 0.85 -5.35 9.35
C GLN A 185 0.10 -5.55 8.02
N GLU A 186 0.07 -6.76 7.48
CA GLU A 186 -0.62 -7.08 6.21
C GLU A 186 -0.03 -6.34 4.98
N ARG A 187 1.16 -5.74 5.12
CA ARG A 187 1.86 -5.03 4.06
C ARG A 187 3.08 -5.78 3.57
N TYR A 188 3.33 -5.69 2.27
CA TYR A 188 4.31 -6.49 1.56
C TYR A 188 5.22 -5.65 0.66
N THR A 189 6.53 -5.68 0.89
CA THR A 189 7.53 -4.95 0.08
C THR A 189 7.95 -5.74 -1.16
N LEU A 190 7.82 -5.13 -2.35
CA LEU A 190 8.20 -5.72 -3.64
C LEU A 190 9.63 -6.31 -3.63
N GLY A 191 9.78 -7.50 -4.23
CA GLY A 191 11.06 -8.22 -4.33
C GLY A 191 11.37 -9.15 -3.15
N ILE A 192 10.57 -9.14 -2.08
CA ILE A 192 10.72 -10.07 -0.96
C ILE A 192 9.77 -11.26 -1.15
N PRO A 193 10.15 -12.52 -0.96
CA PRO A 193 9.17 -13.61 -1.02
C PRO A 193 8.17 -13.54 0.15
N VAL A 194 6.86 -13.64 -0.13
CA VAL A 194 5.85 -13.83 0.93
C VAL A 194 5.60 -15.30 1.12
N VAL A 195 5.74 -15.79 2.34
CA VAL A 195 5.41 -17.16 2.70
C VAL A 195 4.09 -17.16 3.48
N ILE A 196 3.08 -17.81 2.90
CA ILE A 196 1.74 -17.94 3.45
C ILE A 196 1.51 -19.40 3.79
N ASN A 197 1.19 -19.70 5.04
CA ASN A 197 0.91 -21.05 5.51
C ASN A 197 -0.57 -21.24 5.82
N ALA A 198 -1.10 -22.40 5.46
CA ALA A 198 -2.37 -22.92 5.92
C ALA A 198 -2.14 -23.68 7.24
N ASP A 199 -2.49 -23.06 8.35
CA ASP A 199 -2.42 -23.66 9.67
C ASP A 199 -3.70 -24.46 9.98
N ASN A 200 -3.54 -25.48 10.82
CA ASN A 200 -4.62 -26.34 11.31
C ASN A 200 -5.44 -27.04 10.22
N ALA A 201 -4.86 -27.25 9.03
CA ALA A 201 -5.46 -28.11 8.02
C ALA A 201 -5.60 -29.53 8.57
N ASP A 202 -6.84 -30.03 8.64
CA ASP A 202 -7.09 -31.41 9.08
C ASP A 202 -6.26 -32.39 8.23
N LYS A 203 -5.60 -33.34 8.90
CA LYS A 203 -4.73 -34.33 8.25
C LYS A 203 -5.53 -35.11 7.21
N GLY A 204 -5.37 -34.76 5.94
CA GLY A 204 -6.07 -35.41 4.83
C GLY A 204 -6.98 -34.50 4.01
N ALA A 205 -7.19 -33.23 4.39
CA ALA A 205 -7.93 -32.29 3.58
C ALA A 205 -7.12 -31.88 2.32
N ASP A 206 -7.80 -31.80 1.18
CA ASP A 206 -7.22 -31.26 -0.06
C ASP A 206 -7.26 -29.73 -0.01
N LEU A 207 -6.09 -29.09 -0.12
CA LEU A 207 -5.95 -27.64 -0.06
C LEU A 207 -5.89 -27.03 -1.47
N THR A 208 -6.69 -25.99 -1.70
CA THR A 208 -6.68 -25.20 -2.93
C THR A 208 -6.48 -23.73 -2.60
N TRP A 209 -5.43 -23.13 -3.15
CA TRP A 209 -5.12 -21.71 -2.99
C TRP A 209 -5.68 -20.92 -4.15
N THR A 210 -6.29 -19.76 -3.87
CA THR A 210 -6.73 -18.80 -4.87
C THR A 210 -6.22 -17.41 -4.52
N VAL A 211 -5.86 -16.64 -5.55
CA VAL A 211 -5.37 -15.26 -5.41
C VAL A 211 -6.19 -14.36 -6.32
N VAL A 212 -6.69 -13.25 -5.78
CA VAL A 212 -7.54 -12.29 -6.48
C VAL A 212 -6.95 -10.87 -6.36
N PRO A 213 -6.67 -10.16 -7.46
CA PRO A 213 -6.75 -10.63 -8.85
C PRO A 213 -5.74 -11.77 -9.12
N PRO A 214 -5.99 -12.61 -10.14
CA PRO A 214 -5.08 -13.70 -10.48
C PRO A 214 -3.70 -13.13 -10.85
N LEU A 215 -2.66 -13.69 -10.23
CA LEU A 215 -1.27 -13.33 -10.51
C LEU A 215 -0.73 -14.19 -11.67
N PRO A 216 0.28 -13.71 -12.41
CA PRO A 216 0.98 -14.52 -13.40
C PRO A 216 1.52 -15.81 -12.77
N SER A 217 1.52 -16.91 -13.51
CA SER A 217 2.03 -18.20 -13.03
C SER A 217 3.49 -18.13 -12.55
N SER A 218 4.30 -17.23 -13.13
CA SER A 218 5.67 -16.95 -12.69
C SER A 218 5.78 -16.36 -11.27
N SER A 219 4.70 -15.72 -10.77
CA SER A 219 4.63 -15.10 -9.45
C SER A 219 4.09 -16.04 -8.36
N LEU A 220 3.65 -17.25 -8.77
CA LEU A 220 3.06 -18.24 -7.88
C LEU A 220 3.93 -19.49 -7.85
N ARG A 221 4.54 -19.78 -6.70
CA ARG A 221 5.15 -21.09 -6.44
C ARG A 221 4.39 -21.75 -5.31
N SER A 222 3.46 -22.63 -5.64
CA SER A 222 2.91 -23.58 -4.67
C SER A 222 3.74 -24.85 -4.71
N ARG A 223 4.10 -25.38 -3.54
CA ARG A 223 4.60 -26.75 -3.46
C ARG A 223 3.36 -27.64 -3.36
N SER A 224 3.20 -28.56 -4.31
CA SER A 224 1.99 -29.38 -4.50
C SER A 224 1.54 -30.18 -3.26
N ASP A 225 2.42 -30.32 -2.26
CA ASP A 225 2.21 -31.21 -1.11
C ASP A 225 2.06 -30.45 0.22
N MET A 226 2.23 -29.13 0.21
CA MET A 226 2.43 -28.37 1.45
C MET A 226 1.36 -27.32 1.65
N SER A 227 0.95 -27.18 2.89
CA SER A 227 0.23 -26.08 3.51
C SER A 227 0.91 -24.72 3.34
N THR A 228 1.67 -24.47 2.26
CA THR A 228 2.50 -23.30 2.05
C THR A 228 2.39 -22.79 0.62
N LEU A 229 2.02 -21.52 0.49
CA LEU A 229 2.04 -20.74 -0.74
C LEU A 229 3.17 -19.72 -0.66
N ILE A 230 4.05 -19.70 -1.67
CA ILE A 230 5.08 -18.67 -1.81
C ILE A 230 4.65 -17.73 -2.93
N LEU A 231 4.48 -16.45 -2.59
CA LEU A 231 4.24 -15.39 -3.56
C LEU A 231 5.56 -14.70 -3.88
N LEU A 232 5.82 -14.54 -5.18
CA LEU A 232 6.92 -13.73 -5.72
C LEU A 232 6.33 -12.61 -6.59
N PRO A 233 5.73 -11.57 -5.99
CA PRO A 233 5.11 -10.48 -6.74
C PRO A 233 6.15 -9.79 -7.63
N THR A 234 5.81 -9.67 -8.90
CA THR A 234 6.63 -8.99 -9.90
C THR A 234 6.31 -7.50 -9.92
N PRO A 235 7.24 -6.63 -10.39
CA PRO A 235 7.03 -5.18 -10.47
C PRO A 235 5.80 -4.73 -11.28
N HIS A 236 5.20 -5.65 -12.05
CA HIS A 236 4.10 -5.39 -12.97
C HIS A 236 2.70 -5.60 -12.35
N THR A 237 2.60 -5.98 -11.08
CA THR A 237 1.30 -6.07 -10.41
C THR A 237 0.80 -4.67 -10.09
N HIS A 238 0.03 -4.08 -11.00
CA HIS A 238 -0.59 -2.76 -10.84
C HIS A 238 -1.63 -2.69 -9.71
N SER A 239 -2.00 -3.83 -9.10
CA SER A 239 -2.92 -3.86 -7.96
C SER A 239 -2.17 -3.61 -6.65
N THR A 240 -2.55 -2.56 -5.94
CA THR A 240 -2.04 -2.21 -4.61
C THR A 240 -2.49 -3.18 -3.52
N MET A 241 -3.40 -4.10 -3.84
CA MET A 241 -3.97 -5.07 -2.91
C MET A 241 -4.32 -6.36 -3.64
N PHE A 242 -4.11 -7.49 -2.96
CA PHE A 242 -4.59 -8.80 -3.40
C PHE A 242 -5.18 -9.57 -2.23
N GLU A 243 -6.17 -10.41 -2.51
CA GLU A 243 -6.80 -11.30 -1.55
C GLU A 243 -6.33 -12.72 -1.82
N VAL A 244 -5.75 -13.36 -0.81
CA VAL A 244 -5.35 -14.77 -0.86
C VAL A 244 -6.38 -15.55 -0.07
N ALA A 245 -6.92 -16.59 -0.68
CA ALA A 245 -7.79 -17.54 -0.01
C ALA A 245 -7.19 -18.94 -0.08
N VAL A 246 -7.40 -19.71 0.98
CA VAL A 246 -7.18 -21.15 0.99
C VAL A 246 -8.52 -21.82 1.25
N THR A 247 -8.82 -22.84 0.46
CA THR A 247 -9.99 -23.69 0.62
C THR A 247 -9.52 -25.11 0.94
N ALA A 248 -9.89 -25.61 2.11
CA ALA A 248 -9.68 -26.98 2.51
C ALA A 248 -10.93 -27.81 2.22
N THR A 249 -10.76 -28.95 1.58
CA THR A 249 -11.84 -29.89 1.23
C THR A 249 -11.60 -31.22 1.92
N ASP A 250 -12.52 -31.65 2.77
CA ASP A 250 -12.43 -32.97 3.39
C ASP A 250 -12.73 -34.07 2.36
N LYS A 251 -11.89 -35.10 2.30
CA LYS A 251 -11.98 -36.16 1.30
C LYS A 251 -13.22 -37.02 1.46
N THR A 252 -13.65 -37.23 2.71
CA THR A 252 -14.75 -38.14 3.03
C THR A 252 -16.10 -37.45 2.96
N SER A 253 -16.25 -36.32 3.66
CA SER A 253 -17.51 -35.58 3.70
C SER A 253 -17.76 -34.71 2.47
N ARG A 254 -16.71 -34.41 1.69
CA ARG A 254 -16.68 -33.43 0.60
C ARG A 254 -17.02 -31.99 1.03
N LEU A 255 -17.07 -31.73 2.34
CA LEU A 255 -17.32 -30.40 2.87
C LEU A 255 -16.07 -29.52 2.71
N THR A 256 -16.31 -28.23 2.52
CA THR A 256 -15.24 -27.25 2.30
C THR A 256 -15.26 -26.19 3.39
N ALA A 257 -14.06 -25.75 3.78
CA ALA A 257 -13.87 -24.53 4.57
C ALA A 257 -12.90 -23.62 3.84
N SER A 258 -13.07 -22.31 3.97
CA SER A 258 -12.12 -21.35 3.42
C SER A 258 -11.70 -20.31 4.44
N SER A 259 -10.46 -19.88 4.32
CA SER A 259 -9.88 -18.75 5.05
C SER A 259 -9.28 -17.78 4.05
N ARG A 260 -9.30 -16.48 4.38
CA ARG A 260 -8.86 -15.41 3.48
C ARG A 260 -8.02 -14.39 4.22
N VAL A 261 -7.03 -13.83 3.54
CA VAL A 261 -6.22 -12.70 4.00
C VAL A 261 -6.09 -11.68 2.87
N ARG A 262 -6.19 -10.40 3.21
CA ARG A 262 -5.89 -9.31 2.29
C ARG A 262 -4.48 -8.86 2.54
N ILE A 263 -3.71 -8.71 1.47
CA ILE A 263 -2.33 -8.26 1.52
C ILE A 263 -2.24 -7.00 0.66
N ARG A 264 -1.71 -5.94 1.28
CA ARG A 264 -1.46 -4.68 0.61
C ARG A 264 0.00 -4.63 0.18
N VAL A 265 0.25 -4.24 -1.07
CA VAL A 265 1.60 -4.03 -1.56
C VAL A 265 2.12 -2.71 -0.99
N ASN A 266 3.23 -2.77 -0.28
CA ASN A 266 4.03 -1.63 0.09
C ASN A 266 4.78 -1.14 -1.17
N LEU A 267 4.42 0.07 -1.61
CA LEU A 267 5.01 0.68 -2.79
C LEU A 267 6.15 1.58 -2.36
N PRO A 268 7.22 1.70 -3.16
CA PRO A 268 8.31 2.59 -2.80
C PRO A 268 7.88 4.07 -2.85
N PRO A 269 8.64 4.96 -2.18
CA PRO A 269 8.43 6.40 -2.25
C PRO A 269 8.35 6.91 -3.69
N ARG A 270 7.53 7.93 -3.92
CA ARG A 270 7.26 8.45 -5.27
C ARG A 270 7.29 9.97 -5.36
N PHE A 271 7.26 10.47 -6.59
CA PHE A 271 7.21 11.89 -6.99
C PHE A 271 8.43 12.76 -6.64
N GLY A 272 9.39 12.22 -5.88
CA GLY A 272 10.60 12.93 -5.53
C GLY A 272 11.71 12.80 -6.57
N GLY A 273 12.80 13.50 -6.31
CA GLY A 273 14.02 13.44 -7.09
C GLY A 273 15.21 13.87 -6.24
N CYS A 274 16.41 13.51 -6.69
CA CYS A 274 17.64 13.94 -6.06
C CYS A 274 18.49 14.77 -7.03
N GLU A 275 19.18 15.78 -6.50
CA GLU A 275 20.06 16.66 -7.26
C GLU A 275 21.36 16.92 -6.51
N ALA A 276 22.40 17.34 -7.21
CA ALA A 276 23.69 17.71 -6.64
C ALA A 276 24.02 19.18 -6.87
N SER A 277 24.63 19.81 -5.88
CA SER A 277 25.18 21.16 -5.95
C SER A 277 26.57 21.23 -5.31
N PRO A 278 27.60 21.72 -6.01
CA PRO A 278 27.59 22.08 -7.44
C PRO A 278 27.49 20.84 -8.34
N LYS A 279 27.07 21.01 -9.60
CA LYS A 279 27.04 19.90 -10.60
C LYS A 279 28.43 19.54 -11.14
N THR A 280 29.40 20.41 -10.90
CA THR A 280 30.77 20.30 -11.37
C THR A 280 31.73 20.68 -10.25
N GLY A 281 32.87 19.99 -10.13
CA GLY A 281 33.85 20.30 -9.08
C GLY A 281 35.15 19.54 -9.22
N ILE A 282 36.09 19.82 -8.34
CA ILE A 282 37.40 19.18 -8.28
C ILE A 282 37.35 17.96 -7.36
N ALA A 283 37.90 16.85 -7.83
CA ALA A 283 38.07 15.60 -7.09
C ALA A 283 38.70 15.86 -5.72
N LEU A 284 38.04 15.42 -4.65
CA LEU A 284 38.44 15.65 -3.26
C LEU A 284 38.66 17.11 -2.82
N GLY A 285 38.44 18.09 -3.71
CA GLY A 285 38.61 19.52 -3.43
C GLY A 285 37.29 20.29 -3.36
N THR A 286 36.23 19.76 -3.96
CA THR A 286 34.89 20.35 -3.93
C THR A 286 33.97 19.51 -3.06
N VAL A 287 33.27 20.17 -2.14
CA VAL A 287 32.17 19.57 -1.38
C VAL A 287 30.94 19.54 -2.27
N PHE A 288 30.42 18.34 -2.52
CA PHE A 288 29.18 18.13 -3.23
C PHE A 288 28.06 17.87 -2.23
N ARG A 289 27.00 18.69 -2.31
CA ARG A 289 25.76 18.46 -1.58
C ARG A 289 24.78 17.73 -2.48
N ILE A 290 24.45 16.49 -2.14
CA ILE A 290 23.33 15.76 -2.75
C ILE A 290 22.09 16.03 -1.90
N THR A 291 20.98 16.45 -2.52
CA THR A 291 19.71 16.74 -1.85
C THR A 291 18.59 15.97 -2.54
N CYS A 292 17.80 15.22 -1.77
CA CYS A 292 16.62 14.50 -2.23
C CYS A 292 15.35 15.20 -1.71
N MET A 293 14.48 15.65 -2.62
CA MET A 293 13.30 16.44 -2.27
C MET A 293 12.02 15.87 -2.89
N ASN A 294 10.88 16.28 -2.34
CA ASN A 294 9.53 15.99 -2.85
C ASN A 294 9.15 14.50 -2.89
N TRP A 295 9.88 13.65 -2.17
CA TRP A 295 9.48 12.25 -1.97
C TRP A 295 8.23 12.19 -1.10
N SER A 296 7.24 11.41 -1.53
CA SER A 296 5.99 11.20 -0.83
C SER A 296 5.73 9.71 -0.69
N ASP A 297 5.40 9.30 0.53
CA ASP A 297 4.98 7.95 0.87
C ASP A 297 3.94 7.99 1.99
N GLU A 298 3.11 6.94 2.09
CA GLU A 298 2.17 6.76 3.20
C GLU A 298 2.83 6.10 4.42
N ASP A 299 3.95 5.41 4.21
CA ASP A 299 4.69 4.63 5.19
C ASP A 299 5.92 5.41 5.66
N LEU A 300 5.70 6.40 6.54
CA LEU A 300 6.75 7.25 7.11
C LEU A 300 7.38 6.63 8.39
N PRO A 301 8.62 7.00 8.78
CA PRO A 301 9.49 8.02 8.17
C PRO A 301 10.30 7.52 6.97
N LEU A 302 10.71 8.44 6.10
CA LEU A 302 11.65 8.16 5.02
C LEU A 302 13.09 8.08 5.53
N SER A 303 13.92 7.27 4.86
CA SER A 303 15.37 7.24 5.06
C SER A 303 16.12 7.19 3.72
N TYR A 304 17.39 7.59 3.72
CA TYR A 304 18.19 7.83 2.53
C TYR A 304 19.56 7.19 2.68
N ALA A 305 20.00 6.41 1.69
CA ALA A 305 21.36 5.90 1.59
C ALA A 305 22.00 6.38 0.29
N PHE A 306 23.29 6.69 0.32
CA PHE A 306 24.01 7.24 -0.81
C PHE A 306 25.19 6.35 -1.16
N SER A 307 25.41 6.14 -2.45
CA SER A 307 26.50 5.31 -2.97
C SER A 307 27.04 5.86 -4.28
N LEU A 308 28.31 5.60 -4.57
CA LEU A 308 28.91 5.89 -5.86
C LEU A 308 28.64 4.73 -6.83
N THR A 309 28.15 5.02 -8.02
CA THR A 309 28.02 4.01 -9.08
C THR A 309 29.27 4.02 -9.93
N LEU A 310 30.03 2.92 -9.93
CA LEU A 310 31.16 2.73 -10.82
C LEU A 310 30.67 2.01 -12.09
N SER A 311 30.62 2.75 -13.20
CA SER A 311 30.35 2.19 -14.51
C SER A 311 31.49 1.24 -14.89
N PRO A 312 31.24 -0.02 -15.26
CA PRO A 312 32.27 -0.88 -15.81
C PRO A 312 32.80 -0.28 -17.14
N PRO A 313 34.07 -0.50 -17.49
CA PRO A 313 34.61 -0.05 -18.77
C PRO A 313 33.78 -0.63 -19.93
N GLN A 314 33.41 0.20 -20.90
CA GLN A 314 32.51 -0.14 -22.02
C GLN A 314 32.96 -1.33 -22.89
N ASN A 315 34.18 -1.85 -22.66
CA ASN A 315 34.76 -2.98 -23.39
C ASN A 315 34.62 -4.32 -22.64
N ALA A 316 33.92 -4.37 -21.50
CA ALA A 316 33.62 -5.63 -20.83
C ALA A 316 32.52 -6.38 -21.62
N SER A 317 32.84 -7.59 -22.10
CA SER A 317 31.89 -8.43 -22.83
C SER A 317 30.67 -8.72 -21.93
N PRO A 318 29.42 -8.46 -22.38
CA PRO A 318 28.23 -8.72 -21.59
C PRO A 318 28.09 -10.22 -21.32
N CYS A 319 27.81 -10.60 -20.07
CA CYS A 319 27.48 -11.99 -19.74
C CYS A 319 26.16 -12.37 -20.45
N PRO A 320 26.09 -13.54 -21.11
CA PRO A 320 24.97 -13.88 -21.99
C PRO A 320 23.60 -14.03 -21.29
N GLU A 321 23.55 -14.06 -19.96
CA GLU A 321 22.30 -14.25 -19.19
C GLU A 321 21.81 -13.01 -18.42
N ASN A 322 22.55 -11.89 -18.43
CA ASN A 322 22.09 -10.65 -17.80
C ASN A 322 22.56 -9.41 -18.59
N PRO A 323 21.65 -8.66 -19.26
CA PRO A 323 22.01 -7.60 -20.19
C PRO A 323 22.57 -6.33 -19.53
N GLN A 324 22.68 -6.26 -18.19
CA GLN A 324 23.36 -5.17 -17.50
C GLN A 324 24.60 -5.69 -16.76
N PRO A 325 25.79 -5.13 -17.02
CA PRO A 325 26.98 -5.52 -16.26
C PRO A 325 26.82 -5.09 -14.79
N PRO A 326 27.31 -5.88 -13.83
CA PRO A 326 27.17 -5.56 -12.41
C PRO A 326 27.80 -4.21 -12.12
N SER A 327 26.98 -3.23 -11.73
CA SER A 327 27.46 -1.94 -11.27
C SER A 327 28.04 -2.10 -9.87
N LEU A 328 29.30 -1.71 -9.68
CA LEU A 328 29.91 -1.70 -8.35
C LEU A 328 29.44 -0.44 -7.60
N TYR A 329 28.94 -0.62 -6.38
CA TYR A 329 28.47 0.47 -5.53
C TYR A 329 29.41 0.67 -4.35
N LEU A 330 30.04 1.84 -4.27
CA LEU A 330 30.82 2.23 -3.08
C LEU A 330 29.90 2.98 -2.11
N PRO A 331 29.69 2.50 -0.87
CA PRO A 331 28.83 3.18 0.09
C PRO A 331 29.45 4.54 0.47
N LEU A 332 28.66 5.61 0.36
CA LEU A 332 29.02 6.96 0.83
C LEU A 332 28.39 7.26 2.19
N SER A 333 27.19 6.74 2.44
CA SER A 333 26.48 6.85 3.72
C SER A 333 25.51 5.68 3.91
N PRO A 334 25.36 5.15 5.14
CA PRO A 334 24.27 4.24 5.48
C PRO A 334 22.92 4.94 5.37
N ALA A 335 21.84 4.16 5.52
CA ALA A 335 20.47 4.69 5.56
C ALA A 335 20.30 5.62 6.77
N GLN A 336 19.90 6.87 6.52
CA GLN A 336 19.74 7.92 7.53
C GLN A 336 18.49 8.76 7.27
N PRO A 337 17.89 9.42 8.27
CA PRO A 337 16.70 10.25 8.08
C PRO A 337 16.98 11.56 7.31
N SER A 338 18.26 11.96 7.19
CA SER A 338 18.63 13.18 6.46
C SER A 338 18.41 13.02 4.96
N PRO A 339 17.66 13.93 4.30
CA PRO A 339 17.46 13.91 2.86
C PRO A 339 18.64 14.47 2.07
N PHE A 340 19.75 14.80 2.73
CA PHE A 340 20.94 15.34 2.09
C PHE A 340 22.23 14.69 2.60
N LEU A 341 23.24 14.69 1.74
CA LEU A 341 24.61 14.27 2.03
C LEU A 341 25.59 15.32 1.50
N ASP A 342 26.47 15.81 2.37
CA ASP A 342 27.65 16.59 1.98
C ASP A 342 28.85 15.63 1.91
N THR A 343 29.49 15.51 0.75
CA THR A 343 30.62 14.60 0.57
C THR A 343 31.63 15.15 -0.44
N TYR A 344 32.87 14.72 -0.28
CA TYR A 344 33.87 14.82 -1.34
C TYR A 344 33.72 13.61 -2.26
N LEU A 345 33.76 13.84 -3.57
CA LEU A 345 33.71 12.74 -4.54
C LEU A 345 35.13 12.43 -5.04
N PRO A 346 35.46 11.14 -5.24
CA PRO A 346 36.72 10.76 -5.85
C PRO A 346 36.76 11.23 -7.30
N GLY A 347 37.98 11.44 -7.80
CA GLY A 347 38.19 11.73 -9.21
C GLY A 347 37.99 10.49 -10.09
N PRO A 348 37.99 10.69 -11.41
CA PRO A 348 37.96 9.58 -12.37
C PRO A 348 39.07 8.57 -12.13
N ILE A 349 38.73 7.28 -12.15
CA ILE A 349 39.67 6.17 -11.96
C ILE A 349 40.21 5.79 -13.34
N ARG A 350 41.50 6.05 -13.59
CA ARG A 350 42.13 5.63 -14.87
C ARG A 350 42.16 4.11 -15.00
N GLY A 351 41.73 3.62 -16.16
CA GLY A 351 42.06 2.27 -16.61
C GLY A 351 43.58 2.09 -16.79
N LYS A 352 44.06 0.84 -16.63
CA LYS A 352 45.49 0.46 -16.66
C LYS A 352 46.26 0.88 -17.91
N ASN A 353 45.58 1.26 -19.00
CA ASN A 353 46.22 1.46 -20.30
C ASN A 353 46.85 2.84 -20.52
N GLY A 354 46.89 3.72 -19.50
CA GLY A 354 47.63 4.98 -19.55
C GLY A 354 47.11 6.03 -20.52
N ASN A 355 46.24 5.66 -21.46
CA ASN A 355 45.59 6.58 -22.38
C ASN A 355 44.70 7.53 -21.59
N ILE A 356 45.13 8.79 -21.62
CA ILE A 356 44.39 9.93 -21.10
C ILE A 356 43.24 10.15 -22.05
N MET A 357 42.15 9.41 -21.87
CA MET A 357 40.88 9.88 -22.37
C MET A 357 40.55 11.12 -21.53
N GLU A 358 40.77 12.29 -22.12
CA GLU A 358 40.25 13.58 -21.66
C GLU A 358 38.72 13.56 -21.84
N ILE A 359 38.07 12.66 -21.11
CA ILE A 359 36.63 12.56 -21.08
C ILE A 359 36.24 13.08 -19.71
N GLN A 360 35.34 14.05 -19.70
CA GLN A 360 34.56 14.42 -18.54
C GLN A 360 33.86 13.16 -18.03
N GLU A 361 34.51 12.43 -17.12
CA GLU A 361 33.94 11.23 -16.56
C GLU A 361 32.86 11.66 -15.57
N LYS A 362 31.63 11.69 -16.08
CA LYS A 362 30.42 11.87 -15.28
C LYS A 362 30.40 10.76 -14.25
N THR A 363 30.55 11.15 -12.99
CA THR A 363 30.39 10.30 -11.84
C THR A 363 28.91 10.30 -11.46
N THR A 364 28.31 9.13 -11.25
CA THR A 364 26.88 9.04 -10.88
C THR A 364 26.77 8.65 -9.42
N VAL A 365 26.20 9.55 -8.61
CA VAL A 365 25.80 9.24 -7.23
C VAL A 365 24.42 8.60 -7.27
N ARG A 366 24.29 7.43 -6.67
CA ARG A 366 23.01 6.76 -6.46
C ARG A 366 22.50 7.07 -5.07
N ALA A 367 21.36 7.75 -5.01
CA ALA A 367 20.60 7.96 -3.79
C ALA A 367 19.45 6.95 -3.76
N ARG A 368 19.41 6.09 -2.75
CA ARG A 368 18.30 5.16 -2.51
C ARG A 368 17.43 5.70 -1.39
N VAL A 369 16.13 5.85 -1.66
CA VAL A 369 15.14 6.36 -0.71
C VAL A 369 14.28 5.20 -0.24
N PHE A 370 14.16 5.02 1.07
CA PHE A 370 13.38 3.97 1.70
C PHE A 370 12.19 4.57 2.45
N ASP A 371 11.08 3.84 2.48
CA ASP A 371 9.97 4.08 3.41
C ASP A 371 10.20 3.39 4.78
N GLY A 372 9.26 3.54 5.70
CA GLY A 372 9.28 2.97 7.05
C GLY A 372 9.07 1.45 7.10
N LEU A 373 8.70 0.81 5.99
CA LEU A 373 8.49 -0.63 5.83
C LEU A 373 9.55 -1.29 4.93
N GLY A 374 10.54 -0.52 4.48
CA GLY A 374 11.69 -0.95 3.71
C GLY A 374 11.52 -1.01 2.19
N ALA A 375 10.40 -0.60 1.59
CA ALA A 375 10.38 -0.45 0.13
C ALA A 375 11.22 0.75 -0.28
N SER A 376 11.86 0.64 -1.44
CA SER A 376 12.85 1.63 -1.85
C SER A 376 12.88 1.90 -3.34
N VAL A 377 13.34 3.10 -3.69
CA VAL A 377 13.52 3.58 -5.05
C VAL A 377 14.89 4.23 -5.20
N ASP A 378 15.51 4.04 -6.36
CA ASP A 378 16.78 4.68 -6.68
C ASP A 378 16.57 5.97 -7.47
N SER A 379 17.37 6.98 -7.16
CA SER A 379 17.56 8.20 -7.92
C SER A 379 19.05 8.35 -8.27
N PHE A 380 19.33 8.56 -9.55
CA PHE A 380 20.70 8.68 -10.06
C PHE A 380 21.02 10.14 -10.34
N VAL A 381 22.06 10.64 -9.67
CA VAL A 381 22.46 12.04 -9.70
C VAL A 381 23.82 12.16 -10.41
N PRO A 382 23.85 12.64 -11.66
CA PRO A 382 25.11 12.81 -12.39
C PRO A 382 25.87 14.04 -11.89
N VAL A 383 27.17 13.89 -11.65
CA VAL A 383 28.10 14.93 -11.19
C VAL A 383 29.38 14.86 -12.04
N SER A 384 29.89 16.00 -12.48
CA SER A 384 31.15 16.04 -13.24
C SER A 384 32.31 16.38 -12.30
N VAL A 385 33.23 15.43 -12.11
CA VAL A 385 34.36 15.58 -11.19
C VAL A 385 35.66 15.68 -11.98
N PHE A 386 36.34 16.82 -11.86
CA PHE A 386 37.59 17.12 -12.55
C PHE A 386 38.79 16.83 -11.67
N ARG A 387 39.93 16.50 -12.28
CA ARG A 387 41.18 16.33 -11.54
C ARG A 387 41.71 17.68 -11.07
N GLY A 388 42.14 17.77 -9.81
CA GLY A 388 42.79 18.98 -9.29
C GLY A 388 44.23 19.12 -9.78
N PRO A 389 44.74 20.36 -9.95
CA PRO A 389 46.14 20.59 -10.24
C PRO A 389 47.01 20.10 -9.07
N GLY A 390 48.00 19.24 -9.35
CA GLY A 390 49.01 18.81 -8.36
C GLY A 390 48.68 17.57 -7.52
N VAL A 391 47.54 16.88 -7.74
CA VAL A 391 47.24 15.62 -7.02
C VAL A 391 47.80 14.42 -7.80
N GLU A 392 48.97 13.92 -7.39
CA GLU A 392 49.51 12.64 -7.86
C GLU A 392 48.54 11.50 -7.48
N SER A 393 48.29 10.54 -8.39
CA SER A 393 47.24 9.52 -8.17
C SER A 393 47.51 8.58 -7.00
N LYS A 394 48.74 8.54 -6.48
CA LYS A 394 49.12 7.73 -5.32
C LYS A 394 48.45 8.19 -4.03
N THR A 395 48.17 9.49 -3.86
CA THR A 395 47.55 10.02 -2.63
C THR A 395 46.03 9.82 -2.60
N LEU A 396 45.38 9.72 -3.75
CA LEU A 396 43.93 9.47 -3.86
C LEU A 396 43.52 8.10 -3.35
N VAL A 397 44.28 7.05 -3.69
CA VAL A 397 44.04 5.67 -3.22
C VAL A 397 44.23 5.60 -1.70
N SER A 398 45.33 6.15 -1.18
CA SER A 398 45.60 6.16 0.26
C SER A 398 44.60 6.99 1.08
N SER A 399 43.98 8.03 0.50
CA SER A 399 42.93 8.81 1.17
C SER A 399 41.56 8.12 1.13
N LEU A 400 41.27 7.38 0.04
CA LEU A 400 40.06 6.56 -0.06
C LEU A 400 40.13 5.38 0.92
N GLU A 401 41.28 4.72 1.00
CA GLU A 401 41.57 3.66 1.99
C GLU A 401 41.39 4.20 3.42
N ARG A 402 41.94 5.37 3.74
CA ARG A 402 41.78 5.99 5.07
C ARG A 402 40.34 6.35 5.42
N GLN A 403 39.53 6.77 4.44
CA GLN A 403 38.10 7.06 4.66
C GLN A 403 37.28 5.77 4.84
N LEU A 404 37.67 4.67 4.20
CA LEU A 404 37.03 3.37 4.35
C LEU A 404 37.43 2.69 5.67
N GLU A 405 38.68 2.85 6.12
CA GLU A 405 39.17 2.32 7.41
C GLU A 405 38.53 3.00 8.64
N GLY A 406 38.11 4.26 8.52
CA GLY A 406 37.37 4.97 9.58
C GLY A 406 35.94 4.44 9.81
N GLY A 407 35.45 3.58 8.92
CA GLY A 407 34.10 3.01 8.93
C GLY A 407 34.01 1.58 9.48
N GLY A 408 34.78 1.20 10.50
CA GLY A 408 34.47 0.06 11.39
C GLY A 408 34.33 -1.36 10.81
N ALA A 409 34.56 -1.56 9.51
CA ALA A 409 34.60 -2.87 8.87
C ALA A 409 35.83 -2.94 7.97
N GLY A 410 36.86 -3.66 8.42
CA GLY A 410 38.07 -3.89 7.64
C GLY A 410 37.73 -4.58 6.31
N LEU A 411 37.79 -3.82 5.23
CA LEU A 411 37.86 -4.34 3.87
C LEU A 411 39.26 -4.08 3.36
N GLU A 412 40.06 -5.13 3.20
CA GLU A 412 41.29 -5.06 2.42
C GLU A 412 40.93 -4.61 0.99
N VAL A 413 41.46 -3.46 0.58
CA VAL A 413 41.39 -2.97 -0.81
C VAL A 413 42.43 -3.74 -1.63
N GLY A 414 42.22 -5.06 -1.74
CA GLY A 414 42.90 -5.92 -2.70
C GLY A 414 42.28 -5.75 -4.08
N TYR A 415 43.10 -5.81 -5.12
CA TYR A 415 42.71 -5.75 -6.54
C TYR A 415 41.51 -6.66 -6.89
N PHE A 416 40.29 -6.14 -6.84
CA PHE A 416 39.10 -6.78 -7.40
C PHE A 416 38.82 -6.25 -8.81
N ALA A 417 39.70 -6.62 -9.74
CA ALA A 417 39.38 -6.62 -11.15
C ALA A 417 39.79 -7.99 -11.69
N VAL A 418 38.81 -8.73 -12.20
CA VAL A 418 38.88 -10.10 -12.76
C VAL A 418 38.79 -11.23 -11.72
N SER A 419 37.60 -11.46 -11.15
CA SER A 419 37.17 -12.81 -10.68
C SER A 419 35.67 -12.83 -10.30
N VAL A 420 34.78 -12.32 -11.16
CA VAL A 420 33.31 -12.45 -10.95
C VAL A 420 32.67 -13.45 -11.91
N CYS A 421 33.42 -14.00 -12.88
CA CYS A 421 32.91 -15.04 -13.78
C CYS A 421 33.21 -16.48 -13.34
N GLU A 422 34.06 -16.72 -12.34
CA GLU A 422 34.46 -18.08 -11.93
C GLU A 422 33.81 -18.59 -10.63
N ALA A 423 32.94 -17.81 -9.98
CA ALA A 423 32.42 -18.13 -8.65
C ALA A 423 30.87 -18.28 -8.55
N LEU A 424 30.17 -18.56 -9.66
CA LEU A 424 28.76 -18.93 -9.66
C LEU A 424 28.51 -20.24 -10.41
#